data_AF-A0A8S0VTR8-F1
#
_entry.id   AF-A0A8S0VTR8-F1
#
_cell.length_a   1.000
_cell.length_b   1.000
_cell.length_c   1.000
_cell.angle_alpha   90.00
_cell.angle_beta   90.00
_cell.angle_gamma   90.00
#
_symmetry.space_group_name_H-M   'P 1'
#
loop_
_entity.id
_entity.type
_entity.pdbx_description
1 polymer ?
#
loop_
_entity_poly.entity_id
_entity_poly.type
_entity_poly.pdbx_seq_one_letter_code
_entity_poly.pdbx_strand_id
1 'polypeptide(L)'
;MTCQDGSRWCNLIIHSSHAARQKHIRSLPLRTKELLTCRTNMSNTDVNTRTLDHIVHLSPPGKLEETAQLFRGFGFTVLKGGVHIDGLTENNLVTFQDGTYVELIAFTHPVSYYPPGSPEHIARESHPWASKHPGWIDYAFLGNGLLSPLSSRISTIINARGESEGSGVHYTDEEPGGRTRPDGVALKWLITAPEIEKHPRRGVLPFFCGDVTPRNLRVSEDPEAVKHANCALGVSYLRVLVHESSRNLQEGYITSVSGSKAVDGTEYETTWALVTPKEDSGATDPKYQVVVPSSPGDDDHLERFGEGILVVGFKQIGRADPDNEVTTPYARIAWTSG
;
A
#
# COMPACT_ATOMS: atom_id res chain seq x y z
N MET A 1 -56.49 -12.08 -9.60
CA MET A 1 -56.49 -12.24 -11.06
C MET A 1 -56.23 -10.87 -11.69
N THR A 2 -55.26 -10.83 -12.62
CA THR A 2 -54.93 -9.77 -13.61
C THR A 2 -54.52 -8.38 -13.08
N CYS A 3 -53.25 -7.94 -13.16
CA CYS A 3 -52.40 -7.53 -14.31
C CYS A 3 -52.67 -6.09 -14.81
N GLN A 4 -51.68 -5.18 -14.71
CA GLN A 4 -50.96 -4.52 -15.84
C GLN A 4 -50.32 -3.15 -15.48
N ASP A 5 -49.01 -3.06 -15.81
CA ASP A 5 -48.22 -1.99 -16.45
C ASP A 5 -48.54 -0.50 -16.29
N GLY A 6 -47.46 0.31 -16.27
CA GLY A 6 -47.51 1.64 -16.87
C GLY A 6 -46.49 2.66 -16.37
N SER A 7 -45.31 2.68 -16.98
CA SER A 7 -44.20 3.63 -16.83
C SER A 7 -44.55 5.11 -17.06
N ARG A 8 -43.81 6.00 -16.37
CA ARG A 8 -43.45 7.43 -16.63
C ARG A 8 -43.39 8.11 -15.25
N TRP A 9 -42.29 8.67 -14.77
CA TRP A 9 -41.63 9.89 -15.24
C TRP A 9 -40.17 9.95 -14.74
N CYS A 10 -39.23 10.20 -15.65
CA CYS A 10 -37.90 10.70 -15.34
C CYS A 10 -37.89 12.24 -15.42
N ASN A 11 -36.96 12.83 -14.66
CA ASN A 11 -36.41 14.19 -14.75
C ASN A 11 -37.29 15.35 -14.27
N LEU A 12 -36.97 15.88 -13.08
CA LEU A 12 -36.39 17.23 -12.94
C LEU A 12 -36.02 17.53 -11.46
N ILE A 13 -34.84 18.11 -11.23
CA ILE A 13 -34.53 19.26 -10.35
C ILE A 13 -33.07 19.17 -9.89
N ILE A 14 -32.21 19.72 -10.75
CA ILE A 14 -30.97 20.40 -10.36
C ILE A 14 -31.40 21.82 -9.93
N HIS A 15 -30.80 22.35 -8.87
CA HIS A 15 -31.00 23.67 -8.24
C HIS A 15 -32.18 23.80 -7.25
N SER A 16 -31.95 23.41 -5.99
CA SER A 16 -32.70 23.97 -4.85
C SER A 16 -31.78 24.29 -3.68
N SER A 17 -32.01 25.44 -3.04
CA SER A 17 -31.24 25.95 -1.92
C SER A 17 -31.40 25.07 -0.66
N HIS A 18 -30.42 25.13 0.23
CA HIS A 18 -30.34 24.30 1.46
C HIS A 18 -31.63 24.34 2.31
N ALA A 19 -32.34 25.47 2.32
CA ALA A 19 -33.59 25.65 3.03
C ALA A 19 -34.79 24.86 2.44
N ALA A 20 -34.80 24.63 1.12
CA ALA A 20 -35.87 23.86 0.46
C ALA A 20 -35.75 22.36 0.75
N ARG A 21 -34.52 21.82 0.87
CA ARG A 21 -34.26 20.43 1.23
C ARG A 21 -34.75 20.09 2.64
N GLN A 22 -34.55 20.98 3.62
CA GLN A 22 -34.97 20.75 5.01
C GLN A 22 -36.50 20.70 5.18
N LYS A 23 -37.27 21.49 4.41
CA LYS A 23 -38.74 21.46 4.46
C LYS A 23 -39.30 20.15 3.90
N HIS A 24 -38.68 19.59 2.85
CA HIS A 24 -39.16 18.37 2.21
C HIS A 24 -38.92 17.11 3.07
N ILE A 25 -37.85 17.08 3.85
CA ILE A 25 -37.55 15.98 4.79
C ILE A 25 -38.59 15.92 5.92
N ARG A 26 -39.13 17.07 6.36
CA ARG A 26 -40.13 17.12 7.44
C ARG A 26 -41.50 16.54 7.04
N SER A 27 -41.85 16.49 5.76
CA SER A 27 -43.14 15.98 5.27
C SER A 27 -43.17 14.48 4.97
N LEU A 28 -42.05 13.76 5.12
CA LEU A 28 -41.99 12.33 4.84
C LEU A 28 -42.46 11.45 6.03
N PRO A 29 -43.01 10.25 5.76
CA PRO A 29 -43.37 9.27 6.77
C PRO A 29 -42.17 8.90 7.67
N LEU A 30 -42.42 8.58 8.95
CA LEU A 30 -41.37 8.28 9.96
C LEU A 30 -40.37 7.20 9.51
N ARG A 31 -40.84 6.14 8.84
CA ARG A 31 -39.98 5.08 8.29
C ARG A 31 -39.01 5.56 7.22
N THR A 32 -39.41 6.55 6.43
CA THR A 32 -38.56 7.15 5.38
C THR A 32 -37.59 8.16 5.97
N LYS A 33 -37.96 8.83 7.07
CA LYS A 33 -37.05 9.68 7.85
C LYS A 33 -35.95 8.85 8.48
N GLU A 34 -36.26 7.70 9.09
CA GLU A 34 -35.26 6.78 9.65
C GLU A 34 -34.24 6.30 8.60
N LEU A 35 -34.70 5.95 7.38
CA LEU A 35 -33.81 5.58 6.27
C LEU A 35 -32.96 6.75 5.74
N LEU A 36 -33.45 8.00 5.79
CA LEU A 36 -32.69 9.19 5.36
C LEU A 36 -31.73 9.70 6.46
N THR A 37 -32.10 9.61 7.74
CA THR A 37 -31.23 9.94 8.87
C THR A 37 -30.17 8.88 9.11
N CYS A 38 -30.43 7.61 8.77
CA CYS A 38 -29.42 6.57 8.79
C CYS A 38 -28.32 6.78 7.71
N ARG A 39 -28.61 7.55 6.65
CA ARG A 39 -27.61 7.96 5.63
C ARG A 39 -26.78 9.19 6.02
N THR A 40 -27.14 9.90 7.09
CA THR A 40 -26.48 11.17 7.46
C THR A 40 -25.79 11.15 8.82
N ASN A 41 -26.00 10.10 9.63
CA ASN A 41 -25.38 9.94 10.95
C ASN A 41 -24.74 8.55 11.16
N MET A 42 -24.18 7.94 10.11
CA MET A 42 -22.99 7.12 10.34
C MET A 42 -21.84 8.12 10.35
N SER A 43 -21.35 8.46 11.54
CA SER A 43 -20.02 9.04 11.66
C SER A 43 -19.09 8.09 10.92
N ASN A 44 -18.70 8.46 9.71
CA ASN A 44 -17.56 7.86 9.04
C ASN A 44 -16.42 8.13 10.03
N THR A 45 -16.11 7.15 10.88
CA THR A 45 -14.76 7.07 11.42
C THR A 45 -13.92 7.03 10.16
N ASP A 46 -13.32 8.17 9.82
CA ASP A 46 -12.66 8.37 8.53
C ASP A 46 -11.51 7.37 8.49
N VAL A 47 -11.76 6.20 7.88
CA VAL A 47 -10.81 5.09 7.92
C VAL A 47 -9.59 5.61 7.20
N ASN A 48 -8.49 5.69 7.94
CA ASN A 48 -7.25 6.22 7.40
C ASN A 48 -6.74 5.30 6.30
N THR A 49 -6.66 5.82 5.07
CA THR A 49 -6.13 5.09 3.91
C THR A 49 -4.79 5.65 3.42
N ARG A 50 -4.02 6.32 4.29
CA ARG A 50 -2.71 6.93 3.98
C ARG A 50 -1.60 6.61 4.99
N THR A 51 -1.82 5.61 5.85
CA THR A 51 -0.78 5.15 6.80
C THR A 51 0.15 4.20 6.06
N LEU A 52 1.43 4.52 5.96
CA LEU A 52 2.42 3.61 5.38
C LEU A 52 2.60 2.40 6.31
N ASP A 53 2.43 1.18 5.81
CA ASP A 53 2.66 -0.04 6.58
C ASP A 53 4.07 -0.57 6.33
N HIS A 54 4.38 -0.89 5.08
CA HIS A 54 5.70 -1.40 4.71
C HIS A 54 6.04 -1.22 3.24
N ILE A 55 7.33 -1.35 2.93
CA ILE A 55 7.85 -1.46 1.56
C ILE A 55 8.34 -2.90 1.32
N VAL A 56 8.11 -3.44 0.12
CA VAL A 56 8.47 -4.81 -0.24
C VAL A 56 9.71 -4.81 -1.14
N HIS A 57 10.76 -5.51 -0.70
CA HIS A 57 11.96 -5.78 -1.47
C HIS A 57 12.06 -7.26 -1.83
N LEU A 58 11.95 -7.59 -3.12
CA LEU A 58 12.11 -8.95 -3.63
C LEU A 58 13.58 -9.33 -3.77
N SER A 59 14.00 -10.37 -3.07
CA SER A 59 15.26 -11.06 -3.28
C SER A 59 15.17 -12.05 -4.45
N PRO A 60 16.31 -12.41 -5.07
CA PRO A 60 16.35 -13.58 -5.94
C PRO A 60 15.84 -14.84 -5.22
N PRO A 61 15.16 -15.77 -5.93
CA PRO A 61 14.63 -16.99 -5.30
C PRO A 61 15.70 -17.79 -4.55
N GLY A 62 15.41 -18.19 -3.31
CA GLY A 62 16.33 -18.92 -2.43
C GLY A 62 17.52 -18.10 -1.91
N LYS A 63 17.54 -16.77 -2.10
CA LYS A 63 18.65 -15.86 -1.71
C LYS A 63 18.25 -14.85 -0.63
N LEU A 64 17.24 -15.18 0.19
CA LEU A 64 16.76 -14.28 1.24
C LEU A 64 17.87 -13.88 2.23
N GLU A 65 18.67 -14.86 2.70
CA GLU A 65 19.74 -14.58 3.67
C GLU A 65 20.87 -13.73 3.08
N GLU A 66 21.18 -13.87 1.79
CA GLU A 66 22.17 -13.00 1.11
C GLU A 66 21.67 -11.55 1.07
N THR A 67 20.38 -11.34 0.82
CA THR A 67 19.77 -10.01 0.86
C THR A 67 19.73 -9.47 2.29
N ALA A 68 19.45 -10.32 3.27
CA ALA A 68 19.50 -9.94 4.69
C ALA A 68 20.91 -9.50 5.10
N GLN A 69 21.95 -10.21 4.66
CA GLN A 69 23.35 -9.81 4.89
C GLN A 69 23.67 -8.48 4.23
N LEU A 70 23.18 -8.22 3.00
CA LEU A 70 23.34 -6.94 2.33
C LEU A 70 22.73 -5.78 3.14
N PHE A 71 21.48 -5.93 3.59
CA PHE A 71 20.81 -4.91 4.41
C PHE A 71 21.49 -4.72 5.77
N ARG A 72 22.01 -5.80 6.40
CA ARG A 72 22.86 -5.67 7.59
C ARG A 72 24.16 -4.90 7.29
N GLY A 73 24.73 -5.09 6.10
CA GLY A 73 25.88 -4.31 5.61
C GLY A 73 25.59 -2.82 5.48
N PHE A 74 24.34 -2.44 5.19
CA PHE A 74 23.87 -1.04 5.23
C PHE A 74 23.55 -0.55 6.65
N GLY A 75 23.83 -1.36 7.67
CA GLY A 75 23.64 -1.03 9.08
C GLY A 75 22.22 -1.23 9.61
N PHE A 76 21.34 -1.92 8.88
CA PHE A 76 20.02 -2.29 9.39
C PHE A 76 20.08 -3.54 10.26
N THR A 77 19.37 -3.51 11.39
CA THR A 77 18.94 -4.74 12.08
C THR A 77 17.90 -5.48 11.22
N VAL A 78 18.15 -6.77 10.95
CA VAL A 78 17.30 -7.62 10.12
C VAL A 78 16.86 -8.83 10.94
N LEU A 79 15.54 -8.97 11.13
CA LEU A 79 14.88 -10.03 11.88
C LEU A 79 14.39 -11.13 10.94
N LYS A 80 14.34 -12.37 11.44
CA LYS A 80 13.65 -13.46 10.73
C LYS A 80 12.14 -13.24 10.79
N GLY A 81 11.48 -13.31 9.63
CA GLY A 81 10.02 -13.20 9.53
C GLY A 81 9.36 -14.57 9.59
N GLY A 82 9.45 -15.36 8.51
CA GLY A 82 8.90 -16.72 8.43
C GLY A 82 8.45 -17.10 7.01
N VAL A 83 7.59 -18.12 6.90
CA VAL A 83 7.06 -18.63 5.62
C VAL A 83 5.57 -18.28 5.47
N HIS A 84 5.21 -17.68 4.34
CA HIS A 84 3.82 -17.36 4.02
C HIS A 84 2.96 -18.62 3.94
N ILE A 85 1.66 -18.46 4.20
CA ILE A 85 0.73 -19.59 4.31
C ILE A 85 0.60 -20.41 3.01
N ASP A 86 0.93 -19.82 1.86
CA ASP A 86 1.00 -20.50 0.56
C ASP A 86 2.24 -21.41 0.40
N GLY A 87 3.23 -21.27 1.29
CA GLY A 87 4.50 -22.01 1.25
C GLY A 87 5.47 -21.56 0.14
N LEU A 88 5.10 -20.57 -0.67
CA LEU A 88 5.87 -20.18 -1.85
C LEU A 88 6.92 -19.13 -1.54
N THR A 89 6.65 -18.26 -0.57
CA THR A 89 7.54 -17.17 -0.20
C THR A 89 7.87 -17.17 1.29
N GLU A 90 9.07 -16.71 1.60
CA GLU A 90 9.56 -16.47 2.96
C GLU A 90 10.11 -15.06 3.07
N ASN A 91 10.22 -14.55 4.29
CA ASN A 91 10.70 -13.19 4.48
C ASN A 91 11.57 -12.98 5.73
N ASN A 92 12.30 -11.88 5.66
CA ASN A 92 12.96 -11.20 6.77
C ASN A 92 12.41 -9.77 6.88
N LEU A 93 12.59 -9.15 8.04
CA LEU A 93 11.99 -7.86 8.36
C LEU A 93 13.05 -6.88 8.85
N VAL A 94 12.96 -5.64 8.38
CA VAL A 94 13.62 -4.47 8.99
C VAL A 94 12.52 -3.60 9.58
N THR A 95 12.33 -3.65 10.89
CA THR A 95 11.26 -2.92 11.60
C THR A 95 11.78 -1.62 12.17
N PHE A 96 10.98 -0.56 12.12
CA PHE A 96 11.38 0.77 12.57
C PHE A 96 10.59 1.27 13.78
N GLN A 97 11.09 2.31 14.44
CA GLN A 97 10.49 2.88 15.65
C GLN A 97 9.11 3.49 15.39
N ASP A 98 8.88 4.01 14.17
CA ASP A 98 7.60 4.55 13.71
C ASP A 98 6.54 3.47 13.38
N GLY A 99 6.91 2.19 13.50
CA GLY A 99 6.03 1.06 13.23
C GLY A 99 5.91 0.68 11.75
N THR A 100 6.57 1.42 10.85
CA THR A 100 6.79 0.99 9.47
C THR A 100 7.85 -0.12 9.42
N TYR A 101 7.92 -0.86 8.31
CA TYR A 101 8.99 -1.83 8.11
C TYR A 101 9.33 -2.04 6.64
N VAL A 102 10.49 -2.63 6.36
CA VAL A 102 10.80 -3.23 5.05
C VAL A 102 10.61 -4.73 5.14
N GLU A 103 9.83 -5.29 4.22
CA GLU A 103 9.74 -6.72 3.99
C GLU A 103 10.78 -7.15 2.95
N LEU A 104 11.82 -7.86 3.40
CA LEU A 104 12.73 -8.57 2.49
C LEU A 104 12.07 -9.91 2.18
N ILE A 105 11.61 -10.12 0.96
CA ILE A 105 10.85 -11.31 0.59
C ILE A 105 11.56 -12.10 -0.50
N ALA A 106 11.51 -13.43 -0.43
CA ALA A 106 12.02 -14.29 -1.48
C ALA A 106 11.02 -15.40 -1.76
N PHE A 107 10.94 -15.84 -3.01
CA PHE A 107 10.44 -17.19 -3.26
C PHE A 107 11.40 -18.18 -2.62
N THR A 108 10.85 -19.17 -1.90
CA THR A 108 11.65 -20.21 -1.21
C THR A 108 12.54 -20.96 -2.19
N HIS A 109 12.05 -21.16 -3.42
CA HIS A 109 12.76 -21.86 -4.49
C HIS A 109 12.56 -21.20 -5.86
N PRO A 110 13.50 -21.36 -6.81
CA PRO A 110 13.27 -21.03 -8.21
C PRO A 110 12.16 -21.90 -8.81
N VAL A 111 11.50 -21.45 -9.88
CA VAL A 111 10.40 -22.20 -10.52
C VAL A 111 10.82 -23.62 -10.96
N SER A 112 12.07 -23.79 -11.39
CA SER A 112 12.64 -25.07 -11.82
C SER A 112 12.77 -26.12 -10.70
N TYR A 113 12.63 -25.73 -9.44
CA TYR A 113 12.59 -26.66 -8.31
C TYR A 113 11.30 -27.48 -8.32
N TYR A 114 10.18 -26.87 -8.74
CA TYR A 114 8.88 -27.51 -8.74
C TYR A 114 8.69 -28.32 -10.03
N PRO A 115 8.27 -29.61 -9.96
CA PRO A 115 8.03 -30.42 -11.15
C PRO A 115 7.07 -29.73 -12.13
N PRO A 116 7.38 -29.65 -13.44
CA PRO A 116 6.52 -29.01 -14.42
C PRO A 116 5.08 -29.55 -14.38
N GLY A 117 4.10 -28.64 -14.32
CA GLY A 117 2.68 -28.97 -14.25
C GLY A 117 2.17 -29.42 -12.87
N SER A 118 3.02 -29.50 -11.84
CA SER A 118 2.55 -29.70 -10.46
C SER A 118 1.73 -28.50 -9.97
N PRO A 119 0.82 -28.69 -9.00
CA PRO A 119 0.08 -27.58 -8.40
C PRO A 119 0.99 -26.45 -7.88
N GLU A 120 2.12 -26.79 -7.28
CA GLU A 120 3.08 -25.83 -6.74
C GLU A 120 3.82 -25.07 -7.84
N HIS A 121 4.13 -25.74 -8.96
CA HIS A 121 4.70 -25.10 -10.14
C HIS A 121 3.74 -24.07 -10.73
N ILE A 122 2.48 -24.46 -10.95
CA ILE A 122 1.44 -23.56 -11.46
C ILE A 122 1.24 -22.38 -10.49
N ALA A 123 1.14 -22.63 -9.19
CA ALA A 123 0.98 -21.59 -8.18
C ALA A 123 2.17 -20.62 -8.16
N ARG A 124 3.40 -21.13 -8.29
CA ARG A 124 4.61 -20.32 -8.38
C ARG A 124 4.65 -19.45 -9.63
N GLU A 125 4.17 -19.95 -10.78
CA GLU A 125 4.09 -19.19 -12.03
C GLU A 125 2.95 -18.16 -12.02
N SER A 126 1.82 -18.48 -11.40
CA SER A 126 0.66 -17.58 -11.29
C SER A 126 0.78 -16.57 -10.14
N HIS A 127 1.82 -16.64 -9.32
CA HIS A 127 1.99 -15.75 -8.18
C HIS A 127 2.05 -14.28 -8.64
N PRO A 128 1.43 -13.31 -7.92
CA PRO A 128 1.42 -11.89 -8.32
C PRO A 128 2.81 -11.25 -8.52
N TRP A 129 3.85 -11.84 -7.95
CA TRP A 129 5.24 -11.41 -8.07
C TRP A 129 6.10 -12.31 -8.98
N ALA A 130 5.51 -13.28 -9.68
CA ALA A 130 6.27 -14.26 -10.46
C ALA A 130 7.09 -13.61 -11.59
N SER A 131 6.59 -12.53 -12.18
CA SER A 131 7.22 -11.76 -13.26
C SER A 131 8.07 -10.58 -12.76
N LYS A 132 8.14 -10.36 -11.44
CA LYS A 132 8.87 -9.22 -10.88
C LYS A 132 10.38 -9.48 -10.87
N HIS A 133 11.15 -8.44 -11.18
CA HIS A 133 12.59 -8.45 -10.99
C HIS A 133 12.94 -8.26 -9.51
N PRO A 134 14.05 -8.84 -9.02
CA PRO A 134 14.51 -8.57 -7.67
C PRO A 134 14.76 -7.07 -7.46
N GLY A 135 14.34 -6.57 -6.30
CA GLY A 135 14.40 -5.15 -5.95
C GLY A 135 13.15 -4.63 -5.25
N TRP A 136 12.95 -3.31 -5.26
CA TRP A 136 11.71 -2.71 -4.79
C TRP A 136 10.54 -3.07 -5.72
N ILE A 137 9.58 -3.84 -5.23
CA ILE A 137 8.51 -4.40 -6.10
C ILE A 137 7.11 -3.91 -5.76
N ASP A 138 6.86 -3.52 -4.52
CA ASP A 138 5.53 -3.15 -4.03
C ASP A 138 5.63 -2.41 -2.69
N TYR A 139 4.50 -1.86 -2.23
CA TYR A 139 4.39 -1.25 -0.92
C TYR A 139 2.94 -1.31 -0.42
N ALA A 140 2.79 -1.27 0.91
CA ALA A 140 1.50 -1.39 1.56
C ALA A 140 1.17 -0.15 2.39
N PHE A 141 -0.11 0.22 2.36
CA PHE A 141 -0.72 1.02 3.41
C PHE A 141 -1.40 0.12 4.45
N LEU A 142 -1.56 0.65 5.67
CA LEU A 142 -2.17 -0.11 6.77
C LEU A 142 -3.67 -0.21 6.54
N GLY A 143 -4.17 -1.45 6.50
CA GLY A 143 -5.60 -1.75 6.49
C GLY A 143 -6.16 -1.88 7.90
N ASN A 144 -7.46 -2.17 8.01
CA ASN A 144 -8.14 -2.29 9.32
C ASN A 144 -8.44 -3.73 9.76
N GLY A 145 -8.19 -4.74 8.90
CA GLY A 145 -8.40 -6.14 9.22
C GLY A 145 -9.88 -6.57 9.34
N LEU A 146 -10.80 -5.80 8.74
CA LEU A 146 -12.25 -6.05 8.84
C LEU A 146 -12.87 -6.48 7.51
N LEU A 147 -13.74 -7.50 7.56
CA LEU A 147 -14.63 -7.89 6.45
C LEU A 147 -16.06 -7.38 6.62
N SER A 148 -16.43 -6.91 7.81
CA SER A 148 -17.79 -6.48 8.14
C SER A 148 -17.78 -5.29 9.12
N PRO A 149 -18.68 -4.30 8.95
CA PRO A 149 -19.64 -4.19 7.84
C PRO A 149 -18.95 -3.87 6.51
N LEU A 150 -19.60 -4.17 5.38
CA LEU A 150 -19.04 -3.89 4.03
C LEU A 150 -18.59 -2.44 3.88
N SER A 151 -19.33 -1.49 4.47
CA SER A 151 -19.00 -0.06 4.45
C SER A 151 -17.68 0.31 5.14
N SER A 152 -17.14 -0.58 5.97
CA SER A 152 -15.86 -0.39 6.66
C SER A 152 -14.69 -1.04 5.94
N ARG A 153 -14.91 -1.80 4.86
CA ARG A 153 -13.85 -2.42 4.08
C ARG A 153 -13.04 -1.34 3.34
N ILE A 154 -11.73 -1.50 3.33
CA ILE A 154 -10.82 -0.55 2.68
C ILE A 154 -11.11 -0.48 1.18
N SER A 155 -11.30 -1.64 0.55
CA SER A 155 -11.68 -1.76 -0.85
C SER A 155 -12.93 -0.93 -1.18
N THR A 156 -13.97 -1.06 -0.35
CA THR A 156 -15.26 -0.37 -0.53
C THR A 156 -15.11 1.14 -0.41
N ILE A 157 -14.31 1.61 0.57
CA ILE A 157 -14.06 3.03 0.80
C ILE A 157 -13.31 3.64 -0.39
N ILE A 158 -12.24 2.99 -0.86
CA ILE A 158 -11.43 3.47 -1.99
C ILE A 158 -12.24 3.45 -3.29
N ASN A 159 -12.98 2.38 -3.56
CA ASN A 159 -13.78 2.26 -4.78
C ASN A 159 -14.88 3.32 -4.84
N ALA A 160 -15.55 3.59 -3.71
CA ALA A 160 -16.54 4.66 -3.63
C ALA A 160 -15.91 6.05 -3.85
N ARG A 161 -14.70 6.29 -3.32
CA ARG A 161 -13.96 7.53 -3.56
C ARG A 161 -13.57 7.66 -5.03
N GLY A 162 -13.00 6.61 -5.63
CA GLY A 162 -12.61 6.56 -7.03
C GLY A 162 -13.77 6.76 -8.01
N GLU A 163 -14.95 6.21 -7.71
CA GLU A 163 -16.17 6.45 -8.49
C GLU A 163 -16.64 7.90 -8.36
N SER A 164 -16.70 8.43 -7.14
CA SER A 164 -17.15 9.81 -6.90
C SER A 164 -16.23 10.86 -7.50
N GLU A 165 -14.93 10.61 -7.54
CA GLU A 165 -13.91 11.52 -8.08
C GLU A 165 -13.68 11.31 -9.58
N GLY A 166 -14.18 10.20 -10.13
CA GLY A 166 -13.97 9.82 -11.53
C GLY A 166 -12.51 9.46 -11.85
N SER A 167 -11.72 9.08 -10.85
CA SER A 167 -10.32 8.69 -11.07
C SER A 167 -10.20 7.34 -11.77
N GLY A 168 -11.19 6.47 -11.61
CA GLY A 168 -11.20 5.12 -12.20
C GLY A 168 -10.38 4.09 -11.43
N VAL A 169 -9.81 4.46 -10.27
CA VAL A 169 -9.10 3.50 -9.41
C VAL A 169 -10.08 2.44 -8.89
N HIS A 170 -9.64 1.19 -8.86
CA HIS A 170 -10.44 0.10 -8.33
C HIS A 170 -9.57 -0.94 -7.62
N TYR A 171 -10.05 -1.38 -6.46
CA TYR A 171 -9.43 -2.37 -5.60
C TYR A 171 -10.32 -3.61 -5.49
N THR A 172 -9.69 -4.77 -5.47
CA THR A 172 -10.37 -6.05 -5.29
C THR A 172 -10.87 -6.22 -3.86
N ASP A 173 -11.72 -7.21 -3.64
CA ASP A 173 -12.13 -7.58 -2.29
C ASP A 173 -10.93 -8.00 -1.42
N GLU A 174 -11.02 -7.76 -0.10
CA GLU A 174 -10.06 -8.23 0.88
C GLU A 174 -9.96 -9.76 0.90
N GLU A 175 -8.74 -10.26 0.71
CA GLU A 175 -8.39 -11.68 0.75
C GLU A 175 -7.56 -12.01 1.99
N PRO A 176 -7.77 -13.19 2.61
CA PRO A 176 -6.99 -13.59 3.77
C PRO A 176 -5.54 -13.93 3.38
N GLY A 177 -4.60 -13.44 4.16
CA GLY A 177 -3.20 -13.83 4.11
C GLY A 177 -2.66 -14.17 5.50
N GLY A 178 -1.43 -14.65 5.55
CA GLY A 178 -0.80 -15.04 6.79
C GLY A 178 0.60 -15.60 6.62
N ARG A 179 1.30 -15.72 7.74
CA ARG A 179 2.63 -16.33 7.84
C ARG A 179 2.78 -17.04 9.18
N THR A 180 3.63 -18.06 9.20
CA THR A 180 4.07 -18.73 10.43
C THR A 180 5.48 -18.29 10.79
N ARG A 181 5.66 -17.83 12.04
CA ARG A 181 6.97 -17.46 12.59
C ARG A 181 7.82 -18.69 12.91
N PRO A 182 9.15 -18.52 13.09
CA PRO A 182 10.05 -19.62 13.48
C PRO A 182 9.69 -20.32 14.80
N ASP A 183 9.01 -19.62 15.72
CA ASP A 183 8.51 -20.17 16.99
C ASP A 183 7.14 -20.87 16.87
N GLY A 184 6.61 -21.00 15.66
CA GLY A 184 5.34 -21.66 15.37
C GLY A 184 4.10 -20.77 15.55
N VAL A 185 4.26 -19.50 15.94
CA VAL A 185 3.13 -18.57 16.05
C VAL A 185 2.63 -18.21 14.64
N ALA A 186 1.36 -18.54 14.36
CA ALA A 186 0.68 -18.16 13.12
C ALA A 186 0.01 -16.80 13.26
N LEU A 187 0.25 -15.91 12.30
CA LEU A 187 -0.33 -14.57 12.25
C LEU A 187 -1.10 -14.37 10.94
N LYS A 188 -2.19 -13.59 10.99
CA LYS A 188 -3.17 -13.45 9.92
C LYS A 188 -3.46 -11.99 9.63
N TRP A 189 -3.75 -11.71 8.37
CA TRP A 189 -4.11 -10.39 7.89
C TRP A 189 -5.12 -10.49 6.73
N LEU A 190 -5.64 -9.34 6.32
CA LEU A 190 -6.43 -9.18 5.10
C LEU A 190 -5.70 -8.27 4.13
N ILE A 191 -5.64 -8.64 2.86
CA ILE A 191 -5.08 -7.82 1.78
C ILE A 191 -6.16 -7.42 0.80
N THR A 192 -6.23 -6.13 0.46
CA THR A 192 -6.87 -5.66 -0.78
C THR A 192 -5.83 -4.94 -1.63
N ALA A 193 -5.94 -5.03 -2.95
CA ALA A 193 -4.96 -4.48 -3.88
C ALA A 193 -5.63 -3.91 -5.13
N PRO A 194 -4.92 -3.07 -5.91
CA PRO A 194 -5.41 -2.60 -7.20
C PRO A 194 -5.79 -3.77 -8.12
N GLU A 195 -6.94 -3.65 -8.78
CA GLU A 195 -7.44 -4.66 -9.71
C GLU A 195 -6.55 -4.78 -10.95
N ILE A 196 -5.99 -5.96 -11.18
CA ILE A 196 -4.97 -6.20 -12.22
C ILE A 196 -5.48 -5.88 -13.62
N GLU A 197 -6.75 -6.17 -13.93
CA GLU A 197 -7.33 -5.90 -15.25
C GLU A 197 -7.34 -4.40 -15.59
N LYS A 198 -7.48 -3.54 -14.57
CA LYS A 198 -7.45 -2.08 -14.71
C LYS A 198 -6.05 -1.50 -14.48
N HIS A 199 -5.24 -2.20 -13.70
CA HIS A 199 -3.93 -1.77 -13.25
C HIS A 199 -2.93 -2.95 -13.39
N PRO A 200 -2.47 -3.25 -14.62
CA PRO A 200 -1.72 -4.48 -14.90
C PRO A 200 -0.34 -4.54 -14.23
N ARG A 201 0.09 -3.49 -13.52
CA ARG A 201 1.35 -3.44 -12.78
C ARG A 201 1.13 -3.05 -11.33
N ARG A 202 1.45 -3.97 -10.42
CA ARG A 202 1.61 -3.69 -8.98
C ARG A 202 2.88 -2.87 -8.71
N GLY A 203 2.92 -2.16 -7.59
CA GLY A 203 4.07 -1.36 -7.17
C GLY A 203 4.07 0.10 -7.60
N VAL A 204 3.02 0.55 -8.31
CA VAL A 204 2.74 1.98 -8.53
C VAL A 204 1.73 2.50 -7.52
N LEU A 205 0.68 1.73 -7.22
CA LEU A 205 -0.29 2.03 -6.16
C LEU A 205 -0.11 1.06 -4.98
N PRO A 206 -0.41 1.47 -3.73
CA PRO A 206 -0.24 0.60 -2.58
C PRO A 206 -1.24 -0.55 -2.64
N PHE A 207 -0.89 -1.71 -2.08
CA PHE A 207 -1.92 -2.59 -1.54
C PHE A 207 -2.21 -2.20 -0.08
N PHE A 208 -3.25 -2.77 0.53
CA PHE A 208 -3.54 -2.57 1.94
C PHE A 208 -3.36 -3.87 2.70
N CYS A 209 -2.72 -3.83 3.86
CA CYS A 209 -2.53 -4.99 4.73
C CYS A 209 -3.11 -4.68 6.10
N GLY A 210 -4.23 -5.32 6.45
CA GLY A 210 -4.92 -5.13 7.73
C GLY A 210 -4.71 -6.29 8.68
N ASP A 211 -4.19 -6.01 9.87
CA ASP A 211 -3.94 -7.00 10.93
C ASP A 211 -5.25 -7.65 11.43
N VAL A 212 -5.36 -8.98 11.33
CA VAL A 212 -6.46 -9.76 11.96
C VAL A 212 -6.02 -10.32 13.31
N THR A 213 -4.76 -10.75 13.39
CA THR A 213 -4.09 -11.05 14.67
C THR A 213 -3.40 -9.79 15.22
N PRO A 214 -3.08 -9.71 16.52
CA PRO A 214 -2.37 -8.56 17.08
C PRO A 214 -1.12 -8.17 16.27
N ARG A 215 -1.02 -6.89 15.90
CA ARG A 215 0.05 -6.38 15.01
C ARG A 215 1.45 -6.67 15.53
N ASN A 216 1.66 -6.62 16.84
CA ASN A 216 2.96 -6.90 17.47
C ASN A 216 3.48 -8.33 17.21
N LEU A 217 2.61 -9.25 16.77
CA LEU A 217 3.04 -10.57 16.29
C LEU A 217 3.68 -10.49 14.90
N ARG A 218 3.18 -9.58 14.03
CA ARG A 218 3.66 -9.34 12.67
C ARG A 218 4.87 -8.43 12.61
N VAL A 219 4.84 -7.34 13.37
CA VAL A 219 5.85 -6.29 13.41
C VAL A 219 6.39 -6.20 14.83
N SER A 220 7.67 -6.51 15.03
CA SER A 220 8.28 -6.48 16.35
C SER A 220 8.26 -5.06 16.92
N GLU A 221 7.91 -4.94 18.20
CA GLU A 221 7.98 -3.69 18.96
C GLU A 221 9.13 -3.70 19.98
N ASP A 222 9.95 -4.75 19.97
CA ASP A 222 11.13 -4.85 20.83
C ASP A 222 12.08 -3.66 20.53
N PRO A 223 12.45 -2.84 21.53
CA PRO A 223 13.35 -1.71 21.36
C PRO A 223 14.68 -2.07 20.67
N GLU A 224 15.22 -3.27 20.89
CA GLU A 224 16.46 -3.69 20.24
C GLU A 224 16.23 -4.12 18.78
N ALA A 225 15.03 -4.58 18.47
CA ALA A 225 14.65 -4.99 17.11
C ALA A 225 14.44 -3.80 16.16
N VAL A 226 14.11 -2.63 16.70
CA VAL A 226 13.92 -1.37 15.95
C VAL A 226 15.13 -0.43 16.01
N LYS A 227 16.23 -0.87 16.62
CA LYS A 227 17.48 -0.12 16.70
C LYS A 227 18.42 -0.55 15.59
N HIS A 228 18.90 0.40 14.80
CA HIS A 228 19.79 0.13 13.67
C HIS A 228 21.16 0.79 13.87
N ALA A 229 22.23 0.13 13.42
CA ALA A 229 23.59 0.66 13.47
C ALA A 229 23.76 1.91 12.59
N ASN A 230 22.95 2.02 11.53
CA ASN A 230 22.85 3.21 10.70
C ASN A 230 21.92 4.29 11.28
N CYS A 231 21.41 4.13 12.50
CA CYS A 231 20.53 5.11 13.16
C CYS A 231 19.22 5.42 12.41
N ALA A 232 18.77 4.54 11.50
CA ALA A 232 17.50 4.70 10.81
C ALA A 232 16.33 4.66 11.81
N LEU A 233 15.34 5.53 11.64
CA LEU A 233 14.16 5.65 12.50
C LEU A 233 12.87 5.18 11.85
N GLY A 234 12.85 5.14 10.52
CA GLY A 234 11.63 4.98 9.74
C GLY A 234 11.83 5.36 8.28
N VAL A 235 10.77 5.17 7.48
CA VAL A 235 10.73 5.61 6.09
C VAL A 235 10.49 7.12 6.05
N SER A 236 11.34 7.84 5.31
CA SER A 236 11.20 9.29 5.08
C SER A 236 10.40 9.58 3.81
N TYR A 237 10.66 8.85 2.74
CA TYR A 237 9.90 8.97 1.51
C TYR A 237 10.00 7.72 0.65
N LEU A 238 9.05 7.58 -0.27
CA LEU A 238 9.13 6.63 -1.36
C LEU A 238 8.85 7.38 -2.68
N ARG A 239 9.77 7.25 -3.64
CA ARG A 239 9.65 7.84 -4.98
C ARG A 239 9.19 6.78 -5.95
N VAL A 240 8.04 7.01 -6.56
CA VAL A 240 7.46 6.17 -7.60
C VAL A 240 7.65 6.86 -8.94
N LEU A 241 8.50 6.28 -9.77
CA LEU A 241 8.79 6.75 -11.12
C LEU A 241 7.71 6.26 -12.08
N VAL A 242 7.16 7.19 -12.84
CA VAL A 242 6.08 6.93 -13.81
C VAL A 242 6.41 7.61 -15.14
N HIS A 243 5.82 7.15 -16.24
CA HIS A 243 5.95 7.87 -17.50
C HIS A 243 5.29 9.26 -17.40
N GLU A 244 5.86 10.26 -18.08
CA GLU A 244 5.27 11.61 -18.12
C GLU A 244 3.80 11.58 -18.59
N SER A 245 3.52 10.72 -19.57
CA SER A 245 2.18 10.52 -20.12
C SER A 245 1.17 9.91 -19.15
N SER A 246 1.63 9.19 -18.11
CA SER A 246 0.77 8.56 -17.10
C SER A 246 0.68 9.38 -15.81
N ARG A 247 1.54 10.39 -15.62
CA ARG A 247 1.63 11.18 -14.38
C ARG A 247 0.26 11.60 -13.85
N ASN A 248 -0.51 12.39 -14.59
CA ASN A 248 -1.80 12.91 -14.13
C ASN A 248 -2.78 11.80 -13.70
N LEU A 249 -2.72 10.65 -14.38
CA LEU A 249 -3.53 9.49 -14.04
C LEU A 249 -3.10 8.91 -12.68
N GLN A 250 -1.79 8.74 -12.47
CA GLN A 250 -1.24 8.22 -11.21
C GLN A 250 -1.47 9.18 -10.04
N GLU A 251 -1.39 10.49 -10.27
CA GLU A 251 -1.72 11.51 -9.27
C GLU A 251 -3.20 11.46 -8.86
N GLY A 252 -4.10 11.27 -9.84
CA GLY A 252 -5.52 11.07 -9.60
C GLY A 252 -5.78 9.80 -8.77
N TYR A 253 -5.13 8.69 -9.13
CA TYR A 253 -5.24 7.44 -8.38
C TYR A 253 -4.77 7.56 -6.93
N ILE A 254 -3.55 8.08 -6.67
CA ILE A 254 -3.06 8.17 -5.29
C ILE A 254 -3.87 9.17 -4.46
N THR A 255 -4.42 10.21 -5.07
CA THR A 255 -5.35 11.12 -4.38
C THR A 255 -6.61 10.38 -3.91
N SER A 256 -7.23 9.59 -4.79
CA SER A 256 -8.39 8.75 -4.43
C SER A 256 -8.04 7.63 -3.47
N VAL A 257 -6.86 7.03 -3.55
CA VAL A 257 -6.44 5.94 -2.66
C VAL A 257 -6.15 6.48 -1.26
N SER A 258 -5.35 7.54 -1.15
CA SER A 258 -4.96 8.13 0.13
C SER A 258 -6.08 8.93 0.79
N GLY A 259 -7.03 9.44 0.01
CA GLY A 259 -8.06 10.37 0.49
C GLY A 259 -7.51 11.75 0.81
N SER A 260 -6.30 12.04 0.33
CA SER A 260 -5.58 13.27 0.60
C SER A 260 -5.11 13.90 -0.69
N LYS A 261 -5.06 15.24 -0.70
CA LYS A 261 -4.52 16.00 -1.82
C LYS A 261 -3.00 16.06 -1.72
N ALA A 262 -2.35 16.29 -2.86
CA ALA A 262 -0.94 16.63 -2.89
C ALA A 262 -0.66 17.85 -1.99
N VAL A 263 0.47 17.82 -1.29
CA VAL A 263 0.92 18.87 -0.37
C VAL A 263 1.99 19.77 -1.00
N ASP A 264 2.64 19.30 -2.07
CA ASP A 264 3.66 20.01 -2.81
C ASP A 264 3.75 19.47 -4.25
N GLY A 265 4.32 20.26 -5.16
CA GLY A 265 4.48 19.85 -6.56
C GLY A 265 5.35 20.79 -7.39
N THR A 266 6.07 20.19 -8.34
CA THR A 266 6.90 20.82 -9.35
C THR A 266 6.55 20.29 -10.74
N GLU A 267 7.26 20.71 -11.78
CA GLU A 267 7.09 20.14 -13.12
C GLU A 267 7.58 18.68 -13.24
N TYR A 268 8.33 18.14 -12.26
CA TYR A 268 8.86 16.76 -12.31
C TYR A 268 8.41 15.86 -11.17
N GLU A 269 7.83 16.42 -10.11
CA GLU A 269 7.49 15.69 -8.89
C GLU A 269 6.19 16.22 -8.28
N THR A 270 5.35 15.33 -7.76
CA THR A 270 4.20 15.69 -6.92
C THR A 270 4.22 14.86 -5.64
N THR A 271 3.96 15.50 -4.50
CA THR A 271 4.15 14.89 -3.17
C THR A 271 2.84 14.82 -2.38
N TRP A 272 2.59 13.68 -1.72
CA TRP A 272 1.55 13.46 -0.73
C TRP A 272 2.17 13.17 0.64
N ALA A 273 1.54 13.69 1.70
CA ALA A 273 1.91 13.37 3.07
C ALA A 273 1.23 12.08 3.54
N LEU A 274 2.03 11.10 3.93
CA LEU A 274 1.56 9.88 4.58
C LEU A 274 1.55 10.06 6.10
N VAL A 275 1.18 9.02 6.83
CA VAL A 275 1.43 8.90 8.28
C VAL A 275 2.03 7.55 8.60
N THR A 276 2.50 7.39 9.83
CA THR A 276 3.09 6.15 10.32
C THR A 276 2.15 5.42 11.29
N PRO A 277 2.33 4.10 11.52
CA PRO A 277 1.53 3.35 12.47
C PRO A 277 1.67 3.80 13.93
N LYS A 278 2.78 4.45 14.30
CA LYS A 278 3.02 4.98 15.65
C LYS A 278 3.24 6.48 15.64
N GLU A 279 2.25 7.19 16.21
CA GLU A 279 2.37 8.61 16.55
C GLU A 279 3.53 8.81 17.55
N ASP A 280 4.21 9.95 17.46
CA ASP A 280 5.29 10.38 18.37
C ASP A 280 6.57 9.52 18.42
N SER A 281 6.87 8.76 17.36
CA SER A 281 8.12 8.00 17.23
C SER A 281 9.40 8.85 17.13
N GLY A 282 9.28 10.18 17.05
CA GLY A 282 10.38 11.10 16.71
C GLY A 282 10.74 11.09 15.22
N ALA A 283 10.11 10.23 14.42
CA ALA A 283 10.18 10.26 12.96
C ALA A 283 9.23 11.33 12.40
N THR A 284 9.65 12.00 11.33
CA THR A 284 8.75 12.85 10.53
C THR A 284 7.92 11.94 9.64
N ASP A 285 6.67 12.31 9.40
CA ASP A 285 5.77 11.56 8.53
C ASP A 285 6.39 11.30 7.13
N PRO A 286 6.22 10.07 6.59
CA PRO A 286 6.74 9.72 5.28
C PRO A 286 6.04 10.50 4.16
N LYS A 287 6.76 10.66 3.05
CA LYS A 287 6.22 11.26 1.82
C LYS A 287 6.04 10.20 0.73
N TYR A 288 4.93 10.28 0.02
CA TYR A 288 4.74 9.57 -1.24
C TYR A 288 4.98 10.54 -2.39
N GLN A 289 5.89 10.21 -3.30
CA GLN A 289 6.29 11.10 -4.38
C GLN A 289 6.05 10.41 -5.72
N VAL A 290 5.21 10.99 -6.57
CA VAL A 290 5.13 10.62 -7.99
C VAL A 290 6.17 11.47 -8.71
N VAL A 291 7.12 10.81 -9.38
CA VAL A 291 8.17 11.48 -10.15
C VAL A 291 8.12 11.03 -11.61
N VAL A 292 8.47 11.93 -12.52
CA VAL A 292 8.72 11.61 -13.94
C VAL A 292 10.22 11.67 -14.23
N PRO A 293 10.71 11.05 -15.32
CA PRO A 293 12.13 11.07 -15.65
C PRO A 293 12.67 12.50 -15.73
N SER A 294 13.80 12.73 -15.06
CA SER A 294 14.52 14.01 -15.08
C SER A 294 15.99 13.84 -15.42
N SER A 295 16.44 12.60 -15.58
CA SER A 295 17.81 12.22 -15.93
C SER A 295 17.83 10.98 -16.83
N PRO A 296 18.89 10.76 -17.62
CA PRO A 296 19.01 9.56 -18.44
C PRO A 296 18.93 8.25 -17.66
N GLY A 297 19.34 8.25 -16.38
CA GLY A 297 19.24 7.06 -15.52
C GLY A 297 17.81 6.70 -15.12
N ASP A 298 16.89 7.67 -15.13
CA ASP A 298 15.47 7.42 -14.87
C ASP A 298 14.80 6.80 -16.11
N ASP A 299 15.16 7.27 -17.31
CA ASP A 299 14.70 6.67 -18.57
C ASP A 299 15.14 5.21 -18.68
N ASP A 300 16.43 4.93 -18.42
CA ASP A 300 16.98 3.56 -18.39
C ASP A 300 16.23 2.67 -17.37
N HIS A 301 15.84 3.22 -16.22
CA HIS A 301 15.07 2.50 -15.22
C HIS A 301 13.66 2.15 -15.74
N LEU A 302 12.95 3.11 -16.33
CA LEU A 302 11.62 2.88 -16.91
C LEU A 302 11.66 1.86 -18.04
N GLU A 303 12.66 1.93 -18.93
CA GLU A 303 12.80 0.96 -20.02
C GLU A 303 13.03 -0.46 -19.49
N ARG A 304 13.83 -0.59 -18.43
CA ARG A 304 14.23 -1.90 -17.90
C ARG A 304 13.20 -2.52 -16.94
N PHE A 305 12.59 -1.72 -16.08
CA PHE A 305 11.74 -2.20 -14.98
C PHE A 305 10.30 -1.70 -15.07
N GLY A 306 10.04 -0.68 -15.89
CA GLY A 306 8.75 0.00 -15.97
C GLY A 306 8.51 0.94 -14.81
N GLU A 307 7.26 1.42 -14.71
CA GLU A 307 6.81 2.25 -13.59
C GLU A 307 6.84 1.49 -12.26
N GLY A 308 7.26 2.17 -11.19
CA GLY A 308 7.36 1.57 -9.86
C GLY A 308 8.26 2.37 -8.92
N ILE A 309 8.62 1.76 -7.79
CA ILE A 309 9.47 2.39 -6.79
C ILE A 309 10.89 2.56 -7.35
N LEU A 310 11.33 3.81 -7.48
CA LEU A 310 12.68 4.16 -7.87
C LEU A 310 13.62 4.18 -6.66
N VAL A 311 13.21 4.86 -5.58
CA VAL A 311 14.03 5.10 -4.38
C VAL A 311 13.18 4.99 -3.12
N VAL A 312 13.76 4.39 -2.07
CA VAL A 312 13.23 4.48 -0.70
C VAL A 312 14.22 5.27 0.15
N GLY A 313 13.74 6.37 0.73
CA GLY A 313 14.51 7.19 1.66
C GLY A 313 14.22 6.81 3.10
N PHE A 314 15.25 6.67 3.94
CA PHE A 314 15.12 6.38 5.37
C PHE A 314 15.60 7.56 6.20
N LYS A 315 14.83 7.91 7.24
CA LYS A 315 15.20 8.97 8.18
C LYS A 315 16.28 8.46 9.13
N GLN A 316 17.34 9.23 9.39
CA GLN A 316 18.39 8.90 10.37
C GLN A 316 18.59 9.97 11.43
N ILE A 317 18.94 9.56 12.65
CA ILE A 317 19.48 10.48 13.66
C ILE A 317 20.90 10.92 13.24
N GLY A 318 21.12 12.23 13.14
CA GLY A 318 22.43 12.83 12.84
C GLY A 318 22.50 13.49 11.46
N ARG A 319 23.68 14.04 11.12
CA ARG A 319 23.90 14.69 9.82
C ARG A 319 23.92 13.60 8.74
N ALA A 320 22.88 13.54 7.92
CA ALA A 320 22.92 12.76 6.69
C ALA A 320 24.06 13.27 5.82
N ASP A 321 24.91 12.36 5.34
CA ASP A 321 25.84 12.67 4.27
C ASP A 321 25.01 12.84 2.98
N PRO A 322 25.05 14.00 2.30
CA PRO A 322 24.28 14.22 1.08
C PRO A 322 24.65 13.26 -0.07
N ASP A 323 25.78 12.55 0.01
CA ASP A 323 26.19 11.50 -0.92
C ASP A 323 25.78 10.08 -0.46
N ASN A 324 24.99 9.95 0.62
CA ASN A 324 24.53 8.67 1.15
C ASN A 324 23.32 8.16 0.34
N GLU A 325 23.49 7.95 -0.95
CA GLU A 325 22.63 7.07 -1.72
C GLU A 325 23.42 5.81 -2.05
N VAL A 326 22.87 4.65 -1.66
CA VAL A 326 23.39 3.37 -2.09
C VAL A 326 22.53 2.89 -3.25
N THR A 327 23.13 2.85 -4.44
CA THR A 327 22.58 2.15 -5.59
C THR A 327 23.17 0.74 -5.65
N THR A 328 22.29 -0.25 -5.62
CA THR A 328 22.61 -1.65 -5.93
C THR A 328 21.91 -2.05 -7.23
N PRO A 329 22.21 -3.23 -7.81
CA PRO A 329 21.44 -3.73 -8.95
C PRO A 329 19.94 -3.94 -8.68
N TYR A 330 19.52 -3.94 -7.40
CA TYR A 330 18.17 -4.28 -6.96
C TYR A 330 17.45 -3.13 -6.24
N ALA A 331 18.18 -2.16 -5.70
CA ALA A 331 17.60 -1.12 -4.86
C ALA A 331 18.41 0.17 -4.93
N ARG A 332 17.70 1.30 -4.96
CA ARG A 332 18.23 2.60 -4.54
C ARG A 332 17.71 2.91 -3.14
N ILE A 333 18.64 3.18 -2.23
CA ILE A 333 18.38 3.53 -0.84
C ILE A 333 19.03 4.87 -0.58
N ALA A 334 18.27 5.80 -0.03
CA ALA A 334 18.78 7.09 0.40
C ALA A 334 18.58 7.28 1.90
N TRP A 335 19.36 8.17 2.51
CA TRP A 335 19.16 8.58 3.89
C TRP A 335 18.93 10.08 4.01
N THR A 336 17.97 10.46 4.84
CA THR A 336 17.64 11.86 5.13
C THR A 336 17.97 12.21 6.58
N SER A 337 18.35 13.46 6.79
CA SER A 337 18.60 13.98 8.13
C SER A 337 17.29 14.10 8.91
N GLY A 338 17.34 13.65 10.16
CA GLY A 338 16.17 13.54 11.02
C GLY A 338 15.88 14.70 11.95
#